data_AF-A0A972UFQ2-F1
#
_entry.id   AF-A0A972UFQ2-F1
#
_cell.length_a   1.000
_cell.length_b   1.000
_cell.length_c   1.000
_cell.angle_alpha   90.00
_cell.angle_beta   90.00
_cell.angle_gamma   90.00
#
_symmetry.space_group_name_H-M   'P 1'
#
loop_
_entity.id
_entity.type
_entity.pdbx_description
1 polymer ?
#
loop_
_entity_poly.entity_id
_entity_poly.type
_entity_poly.pdbx_seq_one_letter_code
_entity_poly.pdbx_strand_id
1 'polypeptide(L)'
;MALGGFLFLWAIEKFIIPGKVIKLSKKFFFGALDDVTTTYALGAVLTIMSVAFIIGAYKRWVYLYGFALHAITVIFTWFRIVDPYGLIEKGGLFRGKPEHLFLASIPVLAAFWVLYVMRDSDTKWRSRFGNAAG
;
A
#
# COMPACT_ATOMS: atom_id res chain seq x y z
N MET A 1 1.72 11.48 6.84
CA MET A 1 1.46 12.22 5.57
C MET A 1 2.05 11.53 4.35
N ALA A 2 3.38 11.32 4.24
CA ALA A 2 3.99 10.70 3.06
C ALA A 2 3.38 9.33 2.67
N LEU A 3 3.20 8.42 3.63
CA LEU A 3 2.55 7.12 3.39
C LEU A 3 1.08 7.23 2.96
N GLY A 4 0.35 8.24 3.45
CA GLY A 4 -1.00 8.53 2.98
C GLY A 4 -1.01 9.00 1.53
N GLY A 5 -0.06 9.85 1.15
CA GLY A 5 0.16 10.27 -0.24
C GLY A 5 0.56 9.11 -1.16
N PHE A 6 1.41 8.20 -0.68
CA PHE A 6 1.75 6.95 -1.39
C PHE A 6 0.49 6.10 -1.66
N LEU A 7 -0.33 5.86 -0.64
CA LEU A 7 -1.60 5.12 -0.80
C LEU A 7 -2.58 5.85 -1.72
N PHE A 8 -2.61 7.18 -1.66
CA PHE A 8 -3.49 7.99 -2.51
C PHE A 8 -3.07 7.92 -3.98
N LEU A 9 -1.78 8.06 -4.28
CA LEU A 9 -1.28 7.88 -5.65
C LEU A 9 -1.61 6.48 -6.17
N TRP A 10 -1.37 5.46 -5.35
CA TRP A 10 -1.75 4.08 -5.64
C TRP A 10 -3.26 3.94 -5.88
N ALA A 11 -4.12 4.63 -5.12
CA ALA A 11 -5.57 4.62 -5.32
C ALA A 11 -5.97 5.24 -6.66
N ILE A 12 -5.41 6.41 -6.99
CA ILE A 12 -5.76 7.18 -8.18
C ILE A 12 -5.42 6.44 -9.47
N GLU A 13 -4.33 5.66 -9.50
CA GLU A 13 -3.97 4.83 -10.66
C GLU A 13 -5.10 3.89 -11.11
N LYS A 14 -5.99 3.47 -10.19
CA LYS A 14 -7.10 2.56 -10.51
C LYS A 14 -8.11 3.22 -11.43
N PHE A 15 -8.24 4.55 -11.37
CA PHE A 15 -9.13 5.33 -12.20
C PHE A 15 -8.46 5.80 -13.50
N ILE A 16 -7.19 6.20 -13.43
CA ILE A 16 -6.49 6.76 -14.60
C ILE A 16 -6.05 5.66 -15.58
N ILE A 17 -5.53 4.55 -15.06
CA ILE A 17 -4.94 3.47 -15.88
C ILE A 17 -5.41 2.07 -15.43
N PRO A 18 -6.73 1.82 -15.34
CA PRO A 18 -7.27 0.54 -14.84
C PRO A 18 -6.74 -0.67 -15.60
N GLY A 19 -6.59 -0.58 -16.93
CA GLY A 19 -6.05 -1.68 -17.75
C GLY A 19 -4.61 -2.06 -17.40
N LYS A 20 -3.77 -1.09 -16.97
CA LYS A 20 -2.41 -1.39 -16.48
C LYS A 20 -2.47 -2.04 -15.10
N VAL A 21 -3.36 -1.57 -14.22
CA VAL A 21 -3.57 -2.15 -12.88
C VAL A 21 -4.06 -3.60 -12.96
N ILE A 22 -5.00 -3.91 -13.87
CA ILE A 22 -5.48 -5.28 -14.09
C ILE A 22 -4.35 -6.19 -14.59
N LYS A 23 -3.51 -5.71 -15.53
CA LYS A 23 -2.34 -6.48 -15.99
C LYS A 23 -1.33 -6.72 -14.86
N LEU A 24 -1.10 -5.72 -14.01
CA LEU A 24 -0.26 -5.81 -12.83
C LEU A 24 -0.80 -6.85 -11.84
N SER A 25 -2.12 -6.79 -11.57
CA SER A 25 -2.86 -7.75 -10.75
C SER A 25 -2.69 -9.19 -11.26
N LYS A 26 -2.87 -9.44 -12.56
CA LYS A 26 -2.66 -10.75 -13.16
C LYS A 26 -1.22 -11.25 -13.02
N LYS A 27 -0.24 -10.34 -13.11
CA LYS A 27 1.19 -10.67 -13.02
C LYS A 27 1.66 -10.93 -11.58
N PHE A 28 1.14 -10.20 -10.61
CA PHE A 28 1.71 -10.13 -9.25
C PHE A 28 0.76 -10.52 -8.12
N PHE A 29 -0.55 -10.52 -8.38
CA PHE A 29 -1.59 -10.71 -7.37
C PHE A 29 -2.60 -11.79 -7.78
N PHE A 30 -2.16 -12.76 -8.58
CA PHE A 30 -2.97 -13.90 -9.06
C PHE A 30 -4.31 -13.50 -9.70
N GLY A 31 -4.40 -12.29 -10.26
CA GLY A 31 -5.63 -11.81 -10.89
C GLY A 31 -6.73 -11.38 -9.91
N ALA A 32 -6.40 -11.01 -8.66
CA ALA A 32 -7.34 -10.49 -7.67
C ALA A 32 -8.22 -9.32 -8.18
N LEU A 33 -7.72 -8.59 -9.17
CA LEU A 33 -8.47 -7.68 -10.03
C LEU A 33 -8.40 -8.18 -11.48
N ASP A 34 -9.55 -8.45 -12.08
CA ASP A 34 -9.69 -9.00 -13.43
C ASP A 34 -10.50 -8.11 -14.38
N ASP A 35 -11.36 -7.23 -13.85
CA ASP A 35 -12.18 -6.29 -14.60
C ASP A 35 -12.08 -4.83 -14.10
N VAL A 36 -12.65 -3.90 -14.88
CA VAL A 36 -12.56 -2.46 -14.63
C VAL A 36 -13.45 -2.03 -13.46
N THR A 37 -14.62 -2.64 -13.30
CA THR A 37 -15.59 -2.30 -12.25
C THR A 37 -15.01 -2.62 -10.88
N THR A 38 -14.45 -3.82 -10.68
CA THR A 38 -13.79 -4.19 -9.41
C THR A 38 -12.56 -3.32 -9.15
N THR A 39 -11.80 -2.98 -10.20
CA THR A 39 -10.66 -2.07 -10.10
C THR A 39 -11.08 -0.68 -9.62
N TYR A 40 -12.15 -0.11 -10.15
CA TYR A 40 -12.69 1.18 -9.72
C TYR A 40 -13.28 1.13 -8.31
N ALA A 41 -13.99 0.07 -7.96
CA ALA A 41 -14.53 -0.12 -6.62
C ALA A 41 -13.40 -0.15 -5.57
N LEU A 42 -12.33 -0.91 -5.84
CA LEU A 42 -11.16 -0.93 -4.97
C LEU A 42 -10.47 0.44 -4.91
N GLY A 43 -10.35 1.11 -6.06
CA GLY A 43 -9.84 2.48 -6.15
C GLY A 43 -10.60 3.45 -5.24
N ALA A 44 -11.93 3.35 -5.19
CA ALA A 44 -12.76 4.24 -4.38
C ALA A 44 -12.52 4.02 -2.88
N VAL A 45 -12.48 2.76 -2.44
CA VAL A 45 -12.17 2.40 -1.05
C VAL A 45 -10.77 2.89 -0.66
N LEU A 46 -9.77 2.63 -1.49
CA LEU A 46 -8.39 3.08 -1.28
C LEU A 46 -8.29 4.61 -1.20
N THR A 47 -9.02 5.34 -2.04
CA THR A 47 -9.06 6.81 -2.02
C THR A 47 -9.64 7.34 -0.72
N ILE A 48 -10.79 6.82 -0.27
CA ILE A 48 -11.41 7.24 0.99
C ILE A 48 -10.45 6.97 2.16
N MET A 49 -9.85 5.79 2.20
CA MET A 49 -8.93 5.40 3.28
C MET A 49 -7.64 6.23 3.27
N SER A 50 -7.07 6.49 2.09
CA SER A 50 -5.84 7.30 1.97
C SER A 50 -6.08 8.77 2.31
N VAL A 51 -7.23 9.34 1.95
CA VAL A 51 -7.64 10.68 2.40
C VAL A 51 -7.78 10.71 3.92
N ALA A 52 -8.48 9.73 4.51
CA ALA A 52 -8.60 9.61 5.97
C ALA A 52 -7.22 9.51 6.65
N PHE A 53 -6.26 8.82 6.00
CA PHE A 53 -4.88 8.70 6.47
C PHE A 53 -4.18 10.05 6.50
N ILE A 54 -4.32 10.83 5.43
CA ILE A 54 -3.67 12.14 5.26
C ILE A 54 -4.16 13.12 6.32
N ILE A 55 -5.47 13.17 6.57
CA ILE A 55 -6.08 14.07 7.56
C ILE A 55 -5.97 13.55 9.00
N GLY A 56 -5.47 12.31 9.20
CA GLY A 56 -5.30 11.72 10.52
C GLY A 56 -6.60 11.29 11.21
N ALA A 57 -7.65 11.01 10.44
CA ALA A 57 -8.92 10.50 10.94
C ALA A 57 -8.86 8.98 11.18
N TYR A 58 -9.58 8.49 12.20
CA TYR A 58 -9.71 7.05 12.50
C TYR A 58 -8.38 6.28 12.52
N LYS A 59 -7.31 6.89 13.05
CA LYS A 59 -5.91 6.41 12.93
C LYS A 59 -5.72 4.91 13.19
N ARG A 60 -6.39 4.38 14.22
CA ARG A 60 -6.34 2.93 14.54
C ARG A 60 -6.71 2.07 13.34
N TRP A 61 -7.81 2.39 12.66
CA TRP A 61 -8.32 1.61 11.54
C TRP A 61 -7.57 1.93 10.26
N VAL A 62 -7.29 3.20 9.99
CA VAL A 62 -6.69 3.63 8.73
C VAL A 62 -5.21 3.24 8.66
N TYR A 63 -4.47 3.25 9.77
CA TYR A 63 -3.09 2.78 9.79
C TYR A 63 -3.01 1.26 9.74
N LEU A 64 -3.94 0.55 10.41
CA LEU A 64 -4.03 -0.91 10.29
C LEU A 64 -4.36 -1.33 8.85
N TYR A 65 -5.27 -0.61 8.20
CA TYR A 65 -5.62 -0.83 6.80
C TYR A 65 -4.41 -0.63 5.88
N GLY A 66 -3.68 0.49 6.03
CA GLY A 66 -2.45 0.74 5.27
C GLY A 66 -1.41 -0.36 5.47
N PHE A 67 -1.20 -0.79 6.73
CA PHE A 67 -0.33 -1.90 7.06
C PHE A 67 -0.78 -3.21 6.40
N ALA A 68 -2.04 -3.59 6.54
CA ALA A 68 -2.58 -4.85 6.02
C ALA A 68 -2.49 -4.91 4.49
N LEU A 69 -2.89 -3.84 3.79
CA LEU A 69 -2.76 -3.77 2.33
C LEU A 69 -1.32 -3.93 1.86
N HIS A 70 -0.39 -3.26 2.53
CA HIS A 70 1.00 -3.30 2.14
C HIS A 70 1.64 -4.64 2.51
N ALA A 71 1.24 -5.24 3.64
CA ALA A 71 1.64 -6.60 4.04
C ALA A 71 1.21 -7.64 3.02
N ILE A 72 -0.04 -7.58 2.56
CA ILE A 72 -0.56 -8.41 1.46
C ILE A 72 0.32 -8.25 0.23
N THR A 73 0.68 -7.02 -0.14
CA THR A 73 1.56 -6.76 -1.28
C THR A 73 2.93 -7.41 -1.10
N VAL A 74 3.55 -7.29 0.08
CA VAL A 74 4.81 -7.96 0.41
C VAL A 74 4.69 -9.49 0.32
N ILE A 75 3.63 -10.07 0.87
CA ILE A 75 3.38 -11.52 0.82
C ILE A 75 3.24 -12.00 -0.61
N PHE A 76 2.51 -11.28 -1.48
CA PHE A 76 2.34 -11.69 -2.87
C PHE A 76 3.59 -11.48 -3.73
N THR A 77 4.53 -10.63 -3.29
CA THR A 77 5.70 -10.24 -4.08
C THR A 77 7.04 -10.65 -3.49
N TRP A 78 7.05 -11.45 -2.41
CA TRP A 78 8.25 -11.75 -1.61
C TRP A 78 9.43 -12.31 -2.40
N PHE A 79 9.19 -13.13 -3.42
CA PHE A 79 10.26 -13.68 -4.27
C PHE A 79 11.14 -12.60 -4.91
N ARG A 80 10.56 -11.42 -5.20
CA ARG A 80 11.26 -10.27 -5.80
C ARG A 80 12.05 -9.48 -4.78
N ILE A 81 11.75 -9.66 -3.51
CA ILE A 81 12.53 -9.09 -2.39
C ILE A 81 13.78 -9.94 -2.17
N VAL A 82 13.66 -11.27 -2.34
CA VAL A 82 14.77 -12.22 -2.20
C VAL A 82 15.71 -12.18 -3.40
N ASP A 83 15.17 -12.09 -4.62
CA ASP A 83 15.96 -11.93 -5.84
C ASP A 83 15.61 -10.65 -6.62
N PRO A 84 15.98 -9.46 -6.10
CA PRO A 84 15.62 -8.18 -6.72
C PRO A 84 16.29 -7.96 -8.08
N TYR A 85 17.40 -8.65 -8.33
CA TYR A 85 18.22 -8.48 -9.53
C TYR A 85 18.10 -9.65 -10.53
N GLY A 86 17.31 -10.69 -10.22
CA GLY A 86 17.14 -11.85 -11.10
C GLY A 86 18.43 -12.67 -11.26
N LEU A 87 19.26 -12.71 -10.22
CA LEU A 87 20.56 -13.38 -10.21
C LEU A 87 20.45 -14.86 -9.80
N ILE A 88 19.34 -15.26 -9.17
CA ILE A 88 19.09 -16.65 -8.80
C ILE A 88 18.61 -17.41 -10.05
N GLU A 89 19.18 -18.60 -10.26
CA GLU A 89 19.14 -19.39 -11.49
C GLU A 89 17.75 -19.50 -12.16
N LYS A 90 17.72 -19.53 -13.50
CA LYS A 90 16.51 -19.56 -14.33
C LYS A 90 15.77 -20.91 -14.28
N GLY A 91 15.13 -21.23 -13.16
CA GLY A 91 14.22 -22.36 -13.03
C GLY A 91 13.36 -22.25 -11.76
N GLY A 92 12.03 -22.36 -11.89
CA GLY A 92 11.11 -22.32 -10.74
C GLY A 92 10.50 -20.95 -10.41
N LEU A 93 10.17 -20.76 -9.13
CA LEU A 93 9.34 -19.68 -8.56
C LEU A 93 10.01 -18.28 -8.62
N PHE A 94 11.32 -18.21 -8.90
CA PHE A 94 12.14 -16.99 -8.99
C PHE A 94 12.29 -16.44 -10.43
N ARG A 95 11.48 -16.92 -11.39
CA ARG A 95 11.53 -16.39 -12.77
C ARG A 95 10.97 -14.97 -12.85
N GLY A 96 11.84 -14.02 -13.21
CA GLY A 96 11.43 -12.64 -13.46
C GLY A 96 12.50 -11.80 -14.15
N LYS A 97 12.10 -10.65 -14.69
CA LYS A 97 13.03 -9.56 -14.99
C LYS A 97 13.50 -8.95 -13.65
N PRO A 98 14.67 -8.29 -13.59
CA PRO A 98 15.09 -7.54 -12.41
C PRO A 98 14.00 -6.54 -11.99
N GLU A 99 13.52 -6.64 -10.75
CA GLU A 99 12.43 -5.82 -10.20
C GLU A 99 12.79 -5.30 -8.80
N HIS A 100 13.98 -4.69 -8.69
CA HIS A 100 14.54 -4.17 -7.44
C HIS A 100 13.67 -3.16 -6.68
N LEU A 101 12.68 -2.53 -7.33
CA LEU A 101 11.73 -1.61 -6.68
C LEU A 101 10.93 -2.29 -5.54
N PHE A 102 10.73 -3.61 -5.61
CA PHE A 102 10.07 -4.36 -4.53
C PHE A 102 10.90 -4.39 -3.24
N LEU A 103 12.20 -4.10 -3.28
CA LEU A 103 13.02 -4.01 -2.07
C LEU A 103 12.52 -2.89 -1.14
N ALA A 104 11.99 -1.79 -1.71
CA ALA A 104 11.40 -0.70 -0.95
C ALA A 104 10.13 -1.11 -0.18
N SER A 105 9.53 -2.26 -0.50
CA SER A 105 8.32 -2.73 0.18
C SER A 105 8.56 -3.06 1.66
N ILE A 106 9.77 -3.49 2.04
CA ILE A 106 10.14 -3.80 3.44
C ILE A 106 10.17 -2.55 4.33
N PRO A 107 10.95 -1.49 4.03
CA PRO A 107 10.93 -0.28 4.85
C PRO A 107 9.57 0.41 4.85
N VAL A 108 8.81 0.36 3.74
CA VAL A 108 7.44 0.89 3.70
C VAL A 108 6.51 0.09 4.63
N LEU A 109 6.62 -1.24 4.67
CA LEU A 109 5.86 -2.08 5.60
C LEU A 109 6.18 -1.74 7.06
N ALA A 110 7.47 -1.61 7.37
CA ALA A 110 7.93 -1.22 8.70
C ALA A 110 7.40 0.16 9.09
N ALA A 111 7.38 1.13 8.17
CA ALA A 111 6.86 2.46 8.42
C ALA A 111 5.34 2.46 8.70
N PHE A 112 4.55 1.63 7.99
CA PHE A 112 3.14 1.44 8.32
C PHE A 112 2.94 0.81 9.71
N TRP A 113 3.77 -0.18 10.05
CA TRP A 113 3.73 -0.82 11.36
C TRP A 113 4.04 0.17 12.49
N VAL A 114 5.10 0.96 12.34
CA VAL A 114 5.48 2.02 13.29
C VAL A 114 4.35 3.01 13.47
N LEU A 115 3.71 3.47 12.39
CA LEU A 115 2.55 4.36 12.50
C LEU A 115 1.39 3.72 13.25
N TYR A 116 1.11 2.44 13.02
CA TYR A 116 0.02 1.74 13.72
C TYR A 116 0.28 1.61 15.23
N VAL A 117 1.51 1.23 15.62
CA VAL A 117 1.92 1.08 17.02
C VAL A 117 2.02 2.43 17.72
N MET A 118 2.61 3.44 17.07
CA MET A 118 2.83 4.79 17.61
C MET A 118 1.71 5.78 17.25
N ARG A 119 0.53 5.30 16.85
CA ARG A 119 -0.59 6.14 16.37
C ARG A 119 -1.02 7.23 17.36
N ASP A 120 -0.86 6.97 18.66
CA ASP A 120 -1.26 7.88 19.73
C ASP A 120 -0.25 9.04 19.87
N SER A 121 0.99 8.82 19.45
CA SER A 121 2.05 9.83 19.32
C SER A 121 1.96 10.64 18.03
N ASP A 122 1.18 10.23 17.02
CA ASP A 122 0.95 11.04 15.82
C ASP A 122 -0.01 12.19 16.14
N THR A 123 0.52 13.33 16.57
CA THR A 123 -0.26 14.48 17.06
C THR A 123 -0.47 15.58 16.03
N LYS A 124 -0.03 15.41 14.77
CA LYS A 124 -0.03 16.48 13.74
C LYS A 124 -1.35 17.23 13.58
N TRP A 125 -2.49 16.57 13.80
CA TRP A 125 -3.83 17.16 13.69
C TRP A 125 -4.56 17.31 15.04
N ARG A 126 -3.97 16.82 16.14
CA ARG A 126 -4.58 16.84 17.49
C ARG A 126 -4.43 18.20 18.17
N SER A 127 -3.43 19.00 17.80
CA SER A 127 -3.15 20.30 18.42
C SER A 127 -4.12 21.43 18.06
N ARG A 128 -5.06 21.22 17.12
CA ARG A 128 -6.00 22.28 16.69
C ARG A 128 -7.45 22.13 17.15
N PHE A 129 -7.81 21.00 17.76
CA PHE A 129 -9.19 20.75 18.22
C PHE A 129 -9.27 20.19 19.67
N GLY A 130 -8.15 20.13 20.39
CA GLY A 130 -8.05 19.44 21.69
C GLY A 130 -7.94 20.31 22.94
N ASN A 131 -7.79 21.64 22.83
CA ASN A 131 -7.62 22.53 23.99
C ASN A 131 -8.81 23.51 24.15
N ALA A 132 -10.04 22.99 24.07
CA ALA A 132 -11.24 23.74 24.44
C ALA A 132 -12.14 22.99 25.44
N ALA A 133 -11.65 21.90 26.04
CA ALA A 133 -12.33 21.20 27.13
C ALA A 133 -11.29 20.47 27.97
N GLY A 134 -10.92 21.07 29.11
CA GLY A 134 -9.94 20.56 30.06
C GLY A 134 -9.51 21.66 31.00
#